data_AF-R7HB86-F1
#
_entry.id   AF-R7HB86-F1
#
_cell.length_a   1.000
_cell.length_b   1.000
_cell.length_c   1.000
_cell.angle_alpha   90.00
_cell.angle_beta   90.00
_cell.angle_gamma   90.00
#
_symmetry.space_group_name_H-M   'P 1'
#
loop_
_entity.id
_entity.type
_entity.pdbx_description
1 polymer ?
#
loop_
_entity_poly.entity_id
_entity_poly.type
_entity_poly.pdbx_seq_one_letter_code
_entity_poly.pdbx_strand_id
1 'polypeptide(L)'
;MEGIKVIMAALAGVFLAAVLKSVKSEMTMLVAAGVSVLILFYILSGLSVIVEQLKMLQGYIGISGKYIGILVKMIGISYMTQLAADICRDNGQTAVAGQLEVFCKITIAALGMPVVLTLFEVVTKCIG
;
A
#
# COMPACT_ATOMS: atom_id res chain seq x y z
N MET A 1 -19.07 3.78 4.52
CA MET A 1 -19.86 3.38 3.32
C MET A 1 -19.00 3.19 2.08
N GLU A 2 -17.86 3.91 1.95
CA GLU A 2 -16.96 3.81 0.79
C GLU A 2 -16.23 2.47 0.67
N GLY A 3 -15.79 1.89 1.81
CA GLY A 3 -15.16 0.56 1.86
C GLY A 3 -15.95 -0.56 1.19
N ILE A 4 -17.28 -0.57 1.37
CA ILE A 4 -18.16 -1.60 0.80
C ILE A 4 -18.28 -1.45 -0.72
N LYS A 5 -18.30 -0.21 -1.24
CA LYS A 5 -18.29 0.04 -2.70
C LYS A 5 -17.00 -0.45 -3.34
N VAL A 6 -15.86 -0.31 -2.65
CA VAL A 6 -14.56 -0.82 -3.12
C VAL A 6 -14.60 -2.35 -3.25
N ILE A 7 -15.07 -3.02 -2.19
CA ILE A 7 -15.13 -4.47 -2.13
C ILE A 7 -16.09 -5.00 -3.20
N MET A 8 -17.24 -4.35 -3.40
CA MET A 8 -18.20 -4.71 -4.44
C MET A 8 -17.65 -4.49 -5.85
N ALA A 9 -16.93 -3.38 -6.10
CA ALA A 9 -16.28 -3.13 -7.38
C ALA A 9 -15.14 -4.13 -7.66
N ALA A 10 -14.36 -4.48 -6.64
CA ALA A 10 -13.34 -5.51 -6.74
C ALA A 10 -13.94 -6.89 -7.02
N LEU A 11 -15.02 -7.28 -6.32
CA LEU A 11 -15.73 -8.54 -6.56
C LEU A 11 -16.28 -8.60 -7.98
N ALA A 12 -16.90 -7.51 -8.47
CA ALA A 12 -17.42 -7.42 -9.83
C ALA A 12 -16.30 -7.51 -10.88
N GLY A 13 -15.15 -6.88 -10.64
CA GLY A 13 -13.97 -6.98 -11.50
C GLY A 13 -13.41 -8.40 -11.57
N VAL A 14 -13.30 -9.08 -10.42
CA VAL A 14 -12.86 -10.49 -10.35
C VAL A 14 -13.85 -11.41 -11.06
N PHE A 15 -15.16 -11.18 -10.93
CA PHE A 15 -16.18 -11.94 -11.63
C PHE A 15 -16.09 -11.77 -13.15
N LEU A 16 -15.92 -10.53 -13.64
CA LEU A 16 -15.69 -10.27 -15.06
C LEU A 16 -14.41 -10.95 -15.58
N ALA A 17 -13.32 -10.91 -14.80
CA ALA A 17 -12.06 -11.58 -15.13
C ALA A 17 -12.22 -13.10 -15.22
N ALA A 18 -12.98 -13.70 -14.29
CA ALA A 18 -13.27 -15.12 -14.29
C ALA A 18 -14.10 -15.56 -15.51
N VAL A 19 -15.09 -14.75 -15.93
CA VAL A 19 -15.92 -15.04 -17.11
C VAL A 19 -15.10 -14.93 -18.41
N LEU A 20 -14.15 -14.00 -18.50
CA LEU A 20 -13.32 -13.83 -19.70
C LEU A 20 -12.23 -14.89 -19.85
N LYS A 21 -11.85 -15.57 -18.75
CA LYS A 21 -10.88 -16.67 -18.74
C LYS A 21 -11.30 -17.86 -19.61
N SER A 22 -12.60 -18.03 -19.85
CA SER A 22 -13.14 -19.10 -20.72
C SER A 22 -12.92 -18.87 -22.22
N VAL A 23 -12.41 -17.71 -22.66
CA VAL A 23 -12.33 -17.36 -24.09
C VAL A 23 -10.90 -17.51 -24.66
N LYS A 24 -9.84 -16.98 -24.01
CA LYS A 24 -8.41 -17.14 -24.40
C LYS A 24 -7.44 -16.84 -23.23
N SER A 25 -6.34 -17.61 -23.12
CA SER A 25 -5.31 -17.49 -22.06
C SER A 25 -4.62 -16.11 -22.03
N GLU A 26 -4.29 -15.54 -23.20
CA GLU A 26 -3.60 -14.23 -23.30
C GLU A 26 -4.48 -13.05 -22.84
N MET A 27 -5.80 -13.13 -23.05
CA MET A 27 -6.75 -12.12 -22.57
C MET A 27 -6.94 -12.16 -21.05
N THR A 28 -6.70 -13.31 -20.42
CA THR A 28 -6.81 -13.46 -18.96
C THR A 28 -5.75 -12.64 -18.22
N MET A 29 -4.54 -12.58 -18.78
CA MET A 29 -3.40 -11.83 -18.24
C MET A 29 -3.65 -10.30 -18.29
N LEU A 30 -4.18 -9.82 -19.42
CA LEU A 30 -4.56 -8.41 -19.61
C LEU A 30 -5.71 -7.98 -18.69
N VAL A 31 -6.70 -8.85 -18.48
CA VAL A 31 -7.84 -8.54 -17.60
C VAL A 31 -7.43 -8.61 -16.12
N ALA A 32 -6.59 -9.56 -15.71
CA ALA A 32 -6.04 -9.60 -14.35
C ALA A 32 -5.19 -8.36 -14.03
N ALA A 33 -4.36 -7.92 -14.99
CA ALA A 33 -3.63 -6.65 -14.88
C ALA A 33 -4.58 -5.44 -14.81
N GLY A 34 -5.65 -5.41 -15.61
CA GLY A 34 -6.65 -4.35 -15.56
C GLY A 34 -7.40 -4.28 -14.22
N VAL A 35 -7.78 -5.43 -13.65
CA VAL A 35 -8.49 -5.51 -12.37
C VAL A 35 -7.58 -5.10 -11.21
N SER A 36 -6.33 -5.55 -11.19
CA SER A 36 -5.35 -5.14 -10.17
C SER A 36 -5.06 -3.63 -10.21
N VAL A 37 -4.95 -3.03 -11.40
CA VAL A 37 -4.80 -1.57 -11.56
C VAL A 37 -6.04 -0.80 -11.07
N LEU A 38 -7.25 -1.29 -11.37
CA LEU A 38 -8.50 -0.69 -10.85
C LEU A 38 -8.58 -0.76 -9.32
N ILE A 39 -8.20 -1.88 -8.72
CA ILE A 39 -8.16 -2.06 -7.26
C ILE A 39 -7.13 -1.09 -6.64
N LEU A 40 -5.96 -0.91 -7.27
CA LEU A 40 -4.95 0.06 -6.82
C LEU A 40 -5.49 1.49 -6.77
N PHE A 41 -6.18 1.93 -7.83
CA PHE A 41 -6.70 3.30 -7.90
C PHE A 41 -7.69 3.59 -6.77
N TYR A 42 -8.45 2.57 -6.38
CA TYR A 42 -9.38 2.64 -5.27
C TYR A 42 -8.68 2.72 -3.90
N ILE A 43 -7.63 1.91 -3.71
CA ILE A 43 -6.80 1.95 -2.50
C ILE A 43 -6.11 3.32 -2.35
N LEU A 44 -5.57 3.87 -3.44
CA LEU A 44 -4.96 5.20 -3.47
C LEU A 44 -5.95 6.30 -3.05
N SER A 45 -7.22 6.19 -3.47
CA SER A 45 -8.28 7.11 -3.06
C SER A 45 -8.57 7.02 -1.56
N GLY A 46 -8.65 5.80 -1.00
CA GLY A 46 -8.83 5.59 0.44
C GLY A 46 -7.64 6.07 1.27
N LEU A 47 -6.41 5.92 0.76
CA LEU A 47 -5.21 6.41 1.39
C LEU A 47 -5.23 7.95 1.52
N SER A 48 -5.71 8.66 0.49
CA SER A 48 -5.82 10.13 0.53
C SER A 48 -6.69 10.61 1.69
N VAL A 49 -7.81 9.93 1.96
CA VAL A 49 -8.70 10.25 3.10
C VAL A 49 -7.96 10.07 4.44
N ILE A 50 -7.20 8.99 4.60
CA ILE A 50 -6.41 8.75 5.81
C ILE A 50 -5.33 9.83 5.99
N VAL A 51 -4.64 10.22 4.91
CA VAL A 51 -3.63 11.28 4.94
C VAL A 51 -4.23 12.62 5.36
N GLU A 52 -5.44 12.94 4.88
CA GLU A 52 -6.13 14.18 5.21
C GLU A 52 -6.57 14.23 6.68
N GLN A 53 -7.07 13.12 7.22
CA GLN A 53 -7.38 12.98 8.64
C GLN A 53 -6.12 13.10 9.52
N LEU A 54 -5.01 12.50 9.11
CA LEU A 54 -3.73 12.63 9.81
C LEU A 54 -3.21 14.07 9.80
N LYS A 55 -3.37 14.81 8.69
CA LYS A 55 -3.03 16.24 8.61
C LYS A 55 -3.88 17.09 9.54
N MET A 56 -5.18 16.81 9.67
CA MET A 56 -6.02 17.50 10.65
C MET A 56 -5.53 17.24 12.08
N LEU A 57 -5.19 15.98 12.40
CA LEU A 57 -4.68 15.60 13.72
C LEU A 57 -3.31 16.24 14.03
N GLN A 58 -2.48 16.44 13.00
CA GLN A 58 -1.21 17.18 13.11
C GLN A 58 -1.43 18.61 13.63
N GLY A 59 -2.49 19.27 13.16
CA GLY A 59 -2.86 20.62 13.58
C GLY A 59 -3.30 20.71 15.04
N TYR A 60 -3.84 19.61 15.60
CA TYR A 60 -4.31 19.55 16.98
C TYR A 60 -3.23 19.17 18.00
N ILE A 61 -2.31 18.27 17.63
CA ILE A 61 -1.38 17.63 18.59
C ILE A 61 0.04 18.24 18.52
N GLY A 62 0.33 19.11 17.55
CA GLY A 62 1.67 19.69 17.41
C GLY A 62 2.74 18.65 17.06
N ILE A 63 2.33 17.51 16.48
CA ILE A 63 3.26 16.49 15.98
C ILE A 63 4.04 17.10 14.82
N SER A 64 5.38 17.02 14.87
CA SER A 64 6.23 17.45 13.76
C SER A 64 5.80 16.72 12.48
N GLY A 65 5.39 17.46 11.45
CA GLY A 65 4.88 16.89 10.18
C GLY A 65 5.84 15.92 9.49
N LYS A 66 7.11 15.93 9.90
CA LYS A 66 8.12 14.94 9.55
C LYS A 66 7.68 13.50 9.86
N TYR A 67 7.05 13.22 11.01
CA TYR A 67 6.64 11.86 11.39
C TYR A 67 5.45 11.35 10.59
N ILE A 68 4.45 12.22 10.38
CA ILE A 68 3.33 11.91 9.48
C ILE A 68 3.85 11.70 8.06
N GLY A 69 4.79 12.51 7.59
CA GLY A 69 5.44 12.31 6.29
C GLY A 69 6.15 10.96 6.16
N ILE A 70 6.81 10.48 7.22
CA ILE A 70 7.44 9.15 7.25
C ILE A 70 6.38 8.04 7.19
N LEU A 71 5.32 8.14 8.00
CA LEU A 71 4.22 7.16 7.99
C LEU A 71 3.54 7.07 6.62
N VAL A 72 3.22 8.21 6.01
CA VAL A 72 2.59 8.25 4.69
C VAL A 72 3.50 7.63 3.62
N LYS A 73 4.80 7.93 3.64
CA LYS A 73 5.77 7.30 2.73
C LYS A 73 5.85 5.79 2.93
N MET A 74 5.84 5.32 4.19
CA MET A 74 5.89 3.90 4.51
C MET A 74 4.66 3.14 3.99
N ILE A 75 3.47 3.69 4.21
CA ILE A 75 2.21 3.11 3.72
C ILE A 75 2.17 3.12 2.18
N GLY A 76 2.57 4.23 1.57
CA GLY A 76 2.61 4.37 0.11
C GLY A 76 3.54 3.36 -0.55
N ILE A 77 4.77 3.21 -0.04
CA ILE A 77 5.73 2.23 -0.56
C ILE A 77 5.20 0.80 -0.37
N SER A 78 4.64 0.49 0.81
CA SER A 78 4.08 -0.84 1.08
C SER A 78 3.02 -1.22 0.05
N TYR A 79 2.04 -0.34 -0.19
CA TYR A 79 0.97 -0.64 -1.14
C TYR A 79 1.45 -0.75 -2.59
N MET A 80 2.33 0.16 -3.03
CA MET A 80 2.88 0.10 -4.39
C MET A 80 3.67 -1.18 -4.62
N THR A 81 4.49 -1.60 -3.64
CA THR A 81 5.26 -2.83 -3.76
C THR A 81 4.39 -4.08 -3.70
N GLN A 82 3.36 -4.09 -2.85
CA GLN A 82 2.41 -5.19 -2.75
C GLN A 82 1.67 -5.41 -4.07
N LEU A 83 1.17 -4.33 -4.68
CA LEU A 83 0.56 -4.40 -6.00
C LEU A 83 1.53 -4.96 -7.05
N ALA A 84 2.74 -4.42 -7.12
CA ALA A 84 3.73 -4.89 -8.10
C ALA A 84 4.05 -6.38 -7.90
N ALA A 85 4.16 -6.84 -6.65
CA ALA A 85 4.39 -8.25 -6.33
C ALA A 85 3.21 -9.14 -6.75
N ASP A 86 1.97 -8.72 -6.48
CA ASP A 86 0.77 -9.47 -6.86
C ASP A 86 0.62 -9.55 -8.39
N ILE A 87 0.88 -8.46 -9.12
CA ILE A 87 0.93 -8.47 -10.58
C ILE A 87 2.01 -9.45 -11.06
N CYS A 88 3.23 -9.40 -10.53
CA CYS A 88 4.27 -10.37 -10.91
C CYS A 88 3.83 -11.81 -10.65
N ARG A 89 3.15 -12.09 -9.54
CA ARG A 89 2.66 -13.41 -9.15
C ARG A 89 1.56 -13.93 -10.09
N ASP A 90 0.63 -13.06 -10.49
CA ASP A 90 -0.43 -13.38 -11.45
C ASP A 90 0.11 -13.71 -12.85
N ASN A 91 1.27 -13.17 -13.20
CA ASN A 91 1.98 -13.45 -14.44
C ASN A 91 2.95 -14.66 -14.35
N GLY A 92 2.91 -15.43 -13.25
CA GLY A 92 3.78 -16.59 -13.01
C GLY A 92 5.21 -16.25 -12.57
N GLN A 93 5.51 -14.97 -12.33
CA GLN A 93 6.84 -14.46 -11.91
C GLN A 93 6.94 -14.36 -10.37
N THR A 94 6.71 -15.47 -9.67
CA THR A 94 6.71 -15.50 -8.20
C THR A 94 8.07 -15.16 -7.58
N ALA A 95 9.17 -15.45 -8.27
CA ALA A 95 10.52 -15.10 -7.80
C ALA A 95 10.73 -13.58 -7.71
N VAL A 96 10.29 -12.84 -8.74
CA VAL A 96 10.37 -11.36 -8.78
C VAL A 96 9.43 -10.75 -7.75
N ALA A 97 8.24 -11.31 -7.58
CA ALA A 97 7.31 -10.91 -6.52
C ALA A 97 7.92 -11.03 -5.12
N GLY A 98 8.61 -12.15 -4.84
CA GLY A 98 9.31 -12.35 -3.57
C GLY A 98 10.43 -11.32 -3.34
N GLN A 99 11.18 -10.96 -4.39
CA GLN A 99 12.22 -9.92 -4.29
C GLN A 99 11.63 -8.54 -3.98
N LEU A 100 10.50 -8.19 -4.59
CA LEU A 100 9.75 -6.95 -4.28
C LEU A 100 9.34 -6.90 -2.81
N GLU A 101 8.76 -7.98 -2.26
CA GLU A 101 8.35 -8.02 -0.85
C GLU A 101 9.54 -7.87 0.12
N VAL A 102 10.67 -8.51 -0.17
CA VAL A 102 11.89 -8.37 0.65
C VAL A 102 12.41 -6.94 0.60
N PHE A 103 12.47 -6.33 -0.60
CA PHE A 103 12.86 -4.93 -0.76
C PHE A 103 11.96 -3.98 0.04
N CYS A 104 10.65 -4.23 0.02
CA CYS A 104 9.69 -3.45 0.80
C CYS A 104 9.99 -3.50 2.30
N LYS A 105 10.19 -4.71 2.85
CA LYS A 105 10.47 -4.93 4.27
C LYS A 105 11.75 -4.20 4.72
N ILE A 106 12.80 -4.28 3.91
CA ILE A 106 14.06 -3.57 4.18
C ILE A 106 13.86 -2.05 4.16
N THR A 107 13.12 -1.54 3.16
CA THR A 107 12.83 -0.10 3.03
C THR A 107 12.02 0.43 4.21
N ILE A 108 11.00 -0.32 4.65
CA ILE A 108 10.19 0.02 5.82
C ILE A 108 11.05 0.02 7.08
N ALA A 109 11.92 -0.98 7.26
CA ALA A 109 12.84 -1.04 8.40
C ALA A 109 13.79 0.18 8.44
N ALA A 110 14.36 0.56 7.29
CA ALA A 110 15.22 1.73 7.16
C ALA A 110 14.48 3.04 7.48
N LEU A 111 13.23 3.18 7.02
CA LEU A 111 12.38 4.34 7.32
C LEU A 111 11.92 4.40 8.78
N GLY A 112 11.84 3.26 9.48
CA GLY A 112 11.52 3.18 10.90
C GLY A 112 12.65 3.62 11.83
N MET A 113 13.90 3.46 11.39
CA MET A 113 15.10 3.81 12.17
C MET A 113 15.12 5.24 12.74
N PRO A 114 14.80 6.31 11.98
CA PRO A 114 14.74 7.67 12.54
C PRO A 114 13.67 7.84 13.63
N VAL A 115 12.58 7.08 13.57
CA VAL A 115 11.53 7.12 14.60
C VAL A 115 12.06 6.51 15.91
N VAL A 116 12.75 5.37 15.82
CA VAL A 116 13.37 4.72 16.97
C VAL A 116 14.44 5.61 17.60
N LEU A 117 15.30 6.25 16.81
CA LEU A 117 16.33 7.17 17.30
C LEU A 117 15.71 8.35 18.07
N THR A 118 14.63 8.94 17.54
CA THR A 118 13.91 10.03 18.23
C THR A 118 13.38 9.55 19.59
N LEU A 119 12.79 8.36 19.65
CA LEU A 119 12.27 7.82 20.91
C LEU A 119 13.38 7.64 21.94
N PHE A 120 14.55 7.16 21.53
CA PHE A 120 15.73 7.06 22.40
C PHE A 120 16.20 8.43 22.91
N GLU A 121 16.24 9.46 22.07
CA GLU A 121 16.57 10.83 22.50
C GLU A 121 15.57 11.35 23.55
N VAL A 122 14.26 11.14 23.33
CA VAL A 122 13.22 11.58 24.26
C VAL A 122 13.34 10.85 25.60
N VAL A 123 13.53 9.54 25.60
CA VAL A 123 13.71 8.76 26.84
C VAL A 123 14.96 9.21 27.60
N THR A 124 16.08 9.43 26.90
CA THR A 124 17.33 9.88 27.53
C THR A 124 17.16 11.27 28.16
N LYS A 125 16.41 12.15 27.49
CA LYS A 125 16.09 13.51 27.97
C LYS A 125 15.08 13.55 29.12
N CYS A 126 14.30 12.49 29.32
CA CYS A 126 13.41 12.37 30.47
C CYS A 126 14.07 11.70 31.68
N ILE A 127 15.13 10.90 31.45
CA ILE A 127 15.90 10.22 32.49
C ILE A 127 17.04 11.09 33.04
N GLY A 128 17.61 11.98 32.22
CA GLY A 128 18.59 13.00 32.64
C GLY A 128 17.98 14.37 32.81
#